data_AF-A0A222P4K3-F1
#
_entry.id   AF-A0A222P4K3-F1
#
_cell.length_a   1.000
_cell.length_b   1.000
_cell.length_c   1.000
_cell.angle_alpha   90.00
_cell.angle_beta   90.00
_cell.angle_gamma   90.00
#
_symmetry.space_group_name_H-M   'P 1'
#
loop_
_entity.id
_entity.type
_entity.pdbx_description
1 polymer ?
#
loop_
_entity_poly.entity_id
_entity_poly.type
_entity_poly.pdbx_seq_one_letter_code
_entity_poly.pdbx_strand_id
1 'polypeptide(L)'
;MTFTEIINQYEGQILTLQYLLMLINALLHVLFAGAVARDAGNLYQLGQRPALVSAATWAFATLLGGVITATIYWFIHHSTLTRPMIREDAYERK
;
A
#
# COMPACT_ATOMS: atom_id res chain seq x y z
N MET A 1 -39.33 -23.85 5.17
CA MET A 1 -37.87 -23.73 5.10
C MET A 1 -37.48 -22.48 5.87
N THR A 2 -36.80 -22.64 6.99
CA THR A 2 -36.40 -21.52 7.85
C THR A 2 -35.10 -20.90 7.34
N PHE A 3 -34.83 -19.64 7.68
CA PHE A 3 -33.60 -18.95 7.28
C PHE A 3 -32.33 -19.72 7.72
N THR A 4 -32.39 -20.35 8.89
CA THR A 4 -31.31 -21.17 9.45
C THR A 4 -31.03 -22.43 8.63
N GLU A 5 -32.07 -23.08 8.09
CA GLU A 5 -31.90 -24.25 7.21
C GLU A 5 -31.20 -23.87 5.90
N ILE A 6 -31.51 -22.69 5.35
CA ILE A 6 -30.84 -22.18 4.15
C ILE A 6 -29.36 -21.95 4.42
N ILE A 7 -29.00 -21.34 5.55
CA ILE A 7 -27.59 -21.12 5.91
C ILE A 7 -26.85 -22.45 6.06
N ASN A 8 -27.42 -23.42 6.79
CA ASN A 8 -26.81 -24.73 6.99
C ASN A 8 -26.64 -25.51 5.67
N GLN A 9 -27.56 -25.33 4.71
CA GLN A 9 -27.43 -25.94 3.39
C GLN A 9 -26.24 -25.39 2.60
N TYR A 10 -25.85 -24.12 2.83
CA TYR A 10 -24.77 -23.44 2.09
C TYR A 10 -23.49 -23.20 2.90
N GLU A 11 -23.39 -23.74 4.11
CA GLU A 11 -22.27 -23.49 5.03
C GLU A 11 -20.91 -23.80 4.38
N GLY A 12 -20.81 -24.93 3.67
CA GLY A 12 -19.57 -25.32 2.97
C GLY A 12 -19.17 -24.34 1.85
N GLN A 13 -20.13 -23.85 1.08
CA GLN A 13 -19.87 -22.85 0.04
C GLN A 13 -19.48 -21.51 0.65
N ILE A 14 -20.13 -21.09 1.75
CA ILE A 14 -19.79 -19.86 2.48
C ILE A 14 -18.36 -19.93 3.00
N LEU A 15 -17.97 -21.03 3.64
CA LEU A 15 -16.59 -21.22 4.13
C LEU A 15 -15.57 -21.20 3.00
N THR A 16 -15.87 -21.86 1.88
CA THR A 16 -14.97 -21.88 0.71
C THR A 16 -14.78 -20.48 0.14
N LEU A 17 -15.86 -19.71 -0.01
CA LEU A 17 -15.80 -18.32 -0.46
C LEU A 17 -15.03 -17.44 0.54
N GLN A 18 -15.23 -17.64 1.84
CA GLN A 18 -14.50 -16.92 2.88
C GLN A 18 -12.98 -17.18 2.78
N TYR A 19 -12.55 -18.43 2.63
CA TYR A 19 -11.14 -18.77 2.46
C TYR A 19 -10.56 -18.21 1.16
N LEU A 20 -11.33 -18.26 0.07
CA LEU A 20 -10.92 -17.68 -1.22
C LEU A 20 -10.70 -16.17 -1.09
N LEU A 21 -11.65 -15.44 -0.48
CA LEU A 21 -11.53 -14.00 -0.26
C LEU A 21 -10.37 -13.66 0.67
N MET A 22 -10.15 -14.46 1.72
CA MET A 22 -9.00 -14.29 2.62
C MET A 22 -7.67 -14.48 1.87
N LEU A 23 -7.57 -15.49 1.01
CA LEU A 23 -6.39 -15.73 0.18
C LEU A 23 -6.13 -14.55 -0.78
N ILE A 24 -7.17 -14.09 -1.50
CA ILE A 24 -7.04 -12.95 -2.41
C ILE A 24 -6.58 -11.70 -1.65
N ASN A 25 -7.15 -11.44 -0.48
CA ASN A 25 -6.75 -10.29 0.34
C ASN A 25 -5.28 -10.40 0.79
N ALA A 26 -4.84 -11.58 1.25
CA ALA A 26 -3.45 -11.82 1.60
C ALA A 26 -2.49 -11.58 0.42
N LEU A 27 -2.85 -12.06 -0.78
CA LEU A 27 -2.06 -11.82 -2.00
C LEU A 27 -1.99 -10.33 -2.36
N LEU A 28 -3.13 -9.64 -2.36
CA LEU A 28 -3.18 -8.20 -2.61
C LEU A 28 -2.32 -7.42 -1.62
N HIS A 29 -2.36 -7.79 -0.34
CA HIS A 29 -1.56 -7.17 0.71
C HIS A 29 -0.06 -7.29 0.46
N VAL A 30 0.41 -8.48 0.05
CA VAL A 30 1.81 -8.70 -0.31
C VAL A 30 2.20 -7.91 -1.56
N LEU A 31 1.32 -7.85 -2.57
CA LEU A 31 1.55 -7.04 -3.77
C LEU A 31 1.67 -5.55 -3.43
N PHE A 32 0.82 -5.02 -2.55
CA PHE A 32 0.91 -3.63 -2.08
C PHE A 32 2.21 -3.38 -1.33
N ALA A 33 2.61 -4.27 -0.41
CA ALA A 33 3.88 -4.14 0.29
C ALA A 33 5.08 -4.15 -0.68
N GLY A 34 5.06 -5.02 -1.68
CA GLY A 34 6.07 -5.08 -2.73
C GLY A 34 6.10 -3.83 -3.62
N ALA A 35 4.93 -3.29 -3.99
CA ALA A 35 4.83 -2.07 -4.77
C ALA A 35 5.40 -0.86 -3.99
N VAL A 36 5.06 -0.72 -2.70
CA VAL A 36 5.62 0.32 -1.82
C VAL A 36 7.13 0.17 -1.67
N ALA A 37 7.63 -1.06 -1.47
CA ALA A 37 9.06 -1.33 -1.37
C ALA A 37 9.82 -0.93 -2.64
N ARG A 38 9.25 -1.26 -3.82
CA ARG A 38 9.83 -0.92 -5.13
C ARG A 38 9.82 0.58 -5.38
N ASP A 39 8.71 1.25 -5.08
CA ASP A 39 8.58 2.69 -5.29
C ASP A 39 9.53 3.48 -4.38
N ALA A 40 9.55 3.17 -3.09
CA ALA A 40 10.46 3.79 -2.13
C ALA A 40 11.95 3.48 -2.43
N GLY A 41 12.23 2.28 -2.96
CA GLY A 41 13.56 1.90 -3.42
C GLY A 41 14.00 2.66 -4.67
N ASN A 42 13.09 2.90 -5.62
CA ASN A 42 13.36 3.73 -6.80
C ASN A 42 13.63 5.18 -6.40
N LEU A 43 12.83 5.76 -5.49
CA LEU A 43 13.07 7.09 -4.92
C LEU A 43 14.49 7.21 -4.34
N TYR A 44 14.93 6.21 -3.56
CA TYR A 44 16.29 6.17 -3.00
C TYR A 44 17.39 6.18 -4.08
N GLN A 45 17.20 5.45 -5.19
CA GLN A 45 18.13 5.44 -6.32
C GLN A 45 18.16 6.77 -7.09
N LEU A 46 17.04 7.49 -7.11
CA LEU A 46 16.93 8.85 -7.67
C LEU A 46 17.56 9.94 -6.78
N GLY A 47 18.21 9.55 -5.67
CA GLY A 47 18.80 10.46 -4.70
C GLY A 47 17.79 11.15 -3.78
N GLN A 48 16.50 10.79 -3.89
CA GLN A 48 15.43 11.29 -3.03
C GLN A 48 15.22 10.31 -1.87
N ARG A 49 15.27 10.81 -0.64
CA ARG A 49 15.00 9.95 0.53
C ARG A 49 13.49 9.86 0.73
N PRO A 50 12.93 8.65 0.91
CA PRO A 50 11.52 8.51 1.28
C PRO A 50 11.25 9.29 2.57
N ALA A 51 10.10 9.95 2.62
CA ALA A 51 9.74 10.77 3.76
C ALA A 51 9.55 9.91 5.02
N LEU A 52 9.99 10.43 6.17
CA LEU A 52 9.87 9.88 7.53
C LEU A 52 10.77 8.68 7.85
N VAL A 53 10.77 7.62 7.03
CA VAL A 53 11.49 6.37 7.34
C VAL A 53 12.06 5.70 6.09
N SER A 54 12.97 4.75 6.29
CA SER A 54 13.60 4.01 5.19
C SER A 54 12.58 3.22 4.35
N ALA A 55 12.91 2.94 3.09
CA ALA A 55 12.09 2.12 2.19
C ALA A 55 11.71 0.76 2.79
N ALA A 56 12.66 0.11 3.48
CA ALA A 56 12.43 -1.16 4.17
C ALA A 56 11.42 -1.02 5.33
N THR A 57 11.48 0.08 6.08
CA THR A 57 10.54 0.36 7.16
C THR A 57 9.12 0.58 6.64
N TRP A 58 8.96 1.27 5.50
CA TRP A 58 7.67 1.46 4.83
C TRP A 58 7.07 0.15 4.32
N ALA A 59 7.89 -0.71 3.72
CA ALA A 59 7.47 -2.04 3.30
C ALA A 59 7.00 -2.89 4.50
N PHE A 60 7.75 -2.86 5.59
CA PHE A 60 7.40 -3.58 6.82
C PHE A 60 6.12 -3.04 7.48
N ALA A 61 5.97 -1.71 7.55
CA ALA A 61 4.75 -1.07 8.07
C ALA A 61 3.52 -1.42 7.21
N THR A 62 3.69 -1.60 5.90
CA THR A 62 2.62 -2.09 5.01
C THR A 62 2.31 -3.56 5.26
N LEU A 63 3.31 -4.37 5.60
CA LEU A 63 3.09 -5.75 6.00
C LEU A 63 2.27 -5.86 7.30
N LEU A 64 2.51 -4.96 8.25
CA LEU A 64 1.80 -4.91 9.54
C LEU A 64 0.42 -4.23 9.47
N GLY A 65 0.30 -3.10 8.78
CA GLY A 65 -0.92 -2.28 8.75
C GLY A 65 -1.77 -2.40 7.47
N GLY A 66 -1.24 -3.08 6.45
CA GLY A 66 -1.93 -3.38 5.20
C GLY A 66 -2.26 -2.21 4.31
N VAL A 67 -3.38 -2.35 3.60
CA VAL A 67 -3.79 -1.41 2.54
C VAL A 67 -3.92 0.02 3.06
N ILE A 68 -4.27 0.21 4.33
CA ILE A 68 -4.33 1.53 4.96
C ILE A 68 -2.94 2.18 4.96
N THR A 69 -1.90 1.46 5.38
CA THR A 69 -0.53 1.97 5.37
C THR A 69 -0.04 2.27 3.95
N ALA A 70 -0.36 1.43 2.97
CA ALA A 70 -0.05 1.68 1.56
C ALA A 70 -0.73 2.96 1.05
N THR A 71 -1.97 3.21 1.49
CA THR A 71 -2.72 4.42 1.15
C THR A 71 -2.09 5.66 1.78
N ILE A 72 -1.62 5.58 3.03
CA ILE A 72 -0.88 6.68 3.69
C ILE A 72 0.44 6.97 2.96
N TYR A 73 1.21 5.93 2.60
CA TYR A 73 2.43 6.08 1.81
C TYR A 73 2.16 6.82 0.49
N TRP A 74 1.12 6.38 -0.23
CA TRP A 74 0.67 7.00 -1.47
C TRP A 74 0.25 8.45 -1.26
N PHE A 75 -0.50 8.73 -0.19
CA PHE A 75 -0.94 10.08 0.12
C PHE A 75 0.25 11.01 0.35
N ILE A 76 1.30 10.57 1.05
CA ILE A 76 2.50 11.37 1.35
C ILE A 76 3.37 11.61 0.10
N HIS A 77 3.56 10.60 -0.75
CA HIS A 77 4.51 10.68 -1.86
C HIS A 77 3.88 11.12 -3.19
N HIS A 78 2.59 10.83 -3.41
CA HIS A 78 1.91 11.06 -4.69
C HIS A 78 0.83 12.15 -4.62
N SER A 79 0.25 12.44 -3.44
CA SER A 79 -0.52 13.68 -3.31
C SER A 79 0.45 14.83 -3.41
N THR A 80 0.07 15.87 -4.15
CA THR A 80 0.90 16.98 -4.64
C THR A 80 1.47 17.90 -3.54
N LEU A 81 1.59 17.43 -2.30
CA LEU A 81 2.15 18.10 -1.13
C LEU A 81 3.69 18.13 -1.11
N THR A 82 4.34 17.20 -1.81
CA THR A 82 5.80 17.15 -1.93
C THR A 82 6.23 17.51 -3.36
N ARG A 83 5.69 18.61 -3.92
CA ARG A 83 6.40 19.23 -5.05
C ARG A 83 7.73 19.74 -4.47
N PRO A 84 8.89 19.29 -4.98
CA PRO A 84 10.10 20.03 -4.72
C PRO A 84 9.85 21.42 -5.29
N MET A 85 9.82 22.44 -4.43
CA MET A 85 9.99 23.81 -4.90
C MET A 85 11.29 23.78 -5.69
N ILE A 86 11.18 23.73 -7.01
CA ILE A 86 12.29 24.02 -7.91
C ILE A 86 12.70 25.41 -7.50
N ARG A 87 13.82 25.47 -6.77
CA ARG A 87 14.43 26.71 -6.32
C ARG A 87 14.96 27.39 -7.57
N GLU A 88 14.17 28.28 -8.15
CA GLU A 88 14.49 29.14 -9.29
C GLU A 88 15.52 30.23 -8.95
N ASP A 89 16.47 29.99 -8.04
CA ASP A 89 17.45 31.01 -7.63
C ASP A 89 18.71 31.04 -8.53
N ALA A 90 18.73 30.28 -9.63
CA ALA A 90 19.93 30.12 -10.45
C ALA A 90 20.05 31.13 -11.62
N TYR A 91 19.04 31.98 -11.87
CA TYR A 91 19.03 32.91 -13.02
C TYR A 91 19.32 34.38 -12.69
N GLU A 92 19.47 34.77 -11.42
CA GLU A 92 19.81 36.16 -11.03
C GLU A 92 21.30 36.50 -11.07
N ARG A 93 22.12 35.67 -11.73
CA ARG A 93 23.54 36.00 -12.01
C ARG A 93 23.82 35.96 -13.50
N LYS A 94 23.35 36.98 -14.21
CA LYS A 94 23.93 37.43 -15.47
C LYS A 94 24.07 38.94 -15.46
#